data_AF-A0AA38WVN4-F1
#
_entry.id   AF-A0AA38WVN4-F1
#
_cell.length_a   1.000
_cell.length_b   1.000
_cell.length_c   1.000
_cell.angle_alpha   90.00
_cell.angle_beta   90.00
_cell.angle_gamma   90.00
#
_symmetry.space_group_name_H-M   'P 1'
#
loop_
_entity.id
_entity.type
_entity.pdbx_description
1 polymer ?
#
loop_
_entity_poly.entity_id
_entity_poly.type
_entity_poly.pdbx_seq_one_letter_code
_entity_poly.pdbx_strand_id
1 'polypeptide(L)'
;VTDYVVNRVAALRAQSQSSTPRSDEPGPYQNISALRTNSMKFLPNYFRRAQLSKIFLCFPDPHFKQRKHKARIVSAQLNAEYAYVTRPGGLVYTITDVEELHQWMAKHFEGEEAGDAKELWDRVLQDELDSDPCVKIMSEETEESKKVTRNGGTKYIAVFRRKVNPEWPG
;
A
#
# COMPACT_ATOMS: atom_id res chain seq x y z
N VAL A 1 -10.97 0.87 -14.68
CA VAL A 1 -10.84 0.92 -13.19
C VAL A 1 -10.87 2.34 -12.68
N THR A 2 -9.94 3.25 -13.07
CA THR A 2 -9.93 4.64 -12.56
C THR A 2 -11.26 5.37 -12.74
N ASP A 3 -11.85 5.34 -13.94
CA ASP A 3 -13.13 6.03 -14.20
C ASP A 3 -14.27 5.50 -13.31
N TYR A 4 -14.30 4.18 -13.08
CA TYR A 4 -15.25 3.56 -12.15
C TYR A 4 -15.09 4.11 -10.73
N VAL A 5 -13.85 4.21 -10.22
CA VAL A 5 -13.57 4.73 -8.88
C VAL A 5 -13.95 6.21 -8.78
N VAL A 6 -13.57 7.03 -9.78
CA VAL A 6 -13.91 8.46 -9.82
C VAL A 6 -15.43 8.65 -9.80
N ASN A 7 -16.16 7.93 -10.65
CA ASN A 7 -17.61 8.00 -10.73
C ASN A 7 -18.26 7.51 -9.42
N ARG A 8 -17.72 6.46 -8.80
CA ARG A 8 -18.21 5.95 -7.51
C ARG A 8 -18.05 6.98 -6.39
N VAL A 9 -16.88 7.64 -6.31
CA VAL A 9 -16.63 8.71 -5.33
C VAL A 9 -17.57 9.89 -5.57
N ALA A 10 -17.76 10.31 -6.83
CA ALA A 10 -18.69 11.39 -7.17
C ALA A 10 -20.14 11.06 -6.77
N ALA A 11 -20.60 9.83 -7.04
CA ALA A 11 -21.93 9.38 -6.65
C ALA A 11 -22.13 9.35 -5.13
N LEU A 12 -21.14 8.86 -4.37
CA LEU A 12 -21.19 8.84 -2.90
C LEU A 12 -21.26 10.25 -2.30
N ARG A 13 -20.49 11.20 -2.87
CA ARG A 13 -20.56 12.62 -2.47
C ARG A 13 -21.94 13.20 -2.74
N ALA A 14 -22.50 12.99 -3.93
CA ALA A 14 -23.83 13.50 -4.28
C ALA A 14 -24.94 12.95 -3.35
N GLN A 15 -24.88 11.66 -3.02
CA GLN A 15 -25.84 11.04 -2.09
C GLN A 15 -25.74 11.65 -0.68
N SER A 16 -24.53 11.97 -0.23
CA SER A 16 -24.28 12.54 1.10
C SER A 16 -24.62 14.03 1.25
N GLN A 17 -24.81 14.77 0.15
CA GLN A 17 -25.19 16.18 0.19
C GLN A 17 -26.67 16.40 0.57
N SER A 18 -27.49 15.34 0.52
CA SER A 18 -28.92 15.41 0.87
C SER A 18 -29.18 15.50 2.39
N SER A 19 -28.18 15.23 3.22
CA SER A 19 -28.21 15.46 4.67
C SER A 19 -27.66 16.85 5.00
N THR A 20 -28.49 17.71 5.58
CA THR A 20 -28.19 19.11 5.93
C THR A 20 -26.87 19.22 6.71
N PRO A 21 -25.87 20.00 6.25
CA PRO A 21 -24.63 20.16 7.00
C PRO A 21 -24.92 21.00 8.25
N ARG A 22 -24.72 20.40 9.43
CA ARG A 22 -24.86 21.05 10.75
C ARG A 22 -23.54 21.65 11.25
N SER A 23 -22.48 21.60 10.45
CA SER A 23 -21.09 21.93 10.85
C SER A 23 -20.26 22.44 9.67
N ASP A 24 -19.23 23.24 9.96
CA ASP A 24 -18.19 23.69 9.00
C ASP A 24 -17.27 22.55 8.50
N GLU A 25 -17.50 21.31 8.95
CA GLU A 25 -16.73 20.17 8.49
C GLU A 25 -17.07 19.80 7.04
N PRO A 26 -16.07 19.47 6.21
CA PRO A 26 -16.31 18.91 4.89
C PRO A 26 -17.21 17.67 4.99
N GLY A 27 -18.17 17.55 4.07
CA GLY A 27 -19.00 16.36 3.96
C GLY A 27 -18.16 15.08 3.76
N PRO A 28 -18.76 13.89 3.87
CA PRO A 28 -18.03 12.64 3.73
C PRO A 28 -17.43 12.48 2.32
N TYR A 29 -16.40 11.65 2.22
CA TYR A 29 -15.70 11.30 0.97
C TYR A 29 -14.97 12.46 0.27
N GLN A 30 -14.77 13.62 0.89
CA GLN A 30 -14.01 14.74 0.29
C GLN A 30 -12.49 14.53 0.32
N ASN A 31 -12.00 13.61 1.15
CA ASN A 31 -10.58 13.31 1.38
C ASN A 31 -10.02 12.16 0.52
N ILE A 32 -10.75 11.72 -0.50
CA ILE A 32 -10.35 10.61 -1.39
C ILE A 32 -10.38 11.03 -2.85
N SER A 33 -9.44 10.51 -3.64
CA SER A 33 -9.37 10.73 -5.08
C SER A 33 -8.71 9.54 -5.76
N ALA A 34 -8.81 9.48 -7.09
CA ALA A 34 -8.15 8.44 -7.87
C ALA A 34 -7.37 9.09 -9.02
N LEU A 35 -6.22 8.51 -9.34
CA LEU A 35 -5.34 8.99 -10.40
C LEU A 35 -4.97 7.82 -11.30
N ARG A 36 -5.07 8.02 -12.62
CA ARG A 36 -4.56 7.07 -13.60
C ARG A 36 -3.06 7.33 -13.79
N THR A 37 -2.23 6.43 -13.27
CA THR A 37 -0.78 6.55 -13.40
C THR A 37 -0.07 5.20 -13.31
N ASN A 38 1.20 5.16 -13.72
CA ASN A 38 2.10 4.05 -13.45
C ASN A 38 2.93 4.37 -12.19
N SER A 39 2.52 3.80 -11.07
CA SER A 39 3.19 4.00 -9.78
C SER A 39 4.66 3.55 -9.81
N MET A 40 5.00 2.51 -10.57
CA MET A 40 6.38 2.01 -10.65
C MET A 40 7.34 2.94 -11.41
N LYS A 41 6.84 3.96 -12.11
CA LYS A 41 7.67 4.89 -12.90
C LYS A 41 7.68 6.31 -12.36
N PHE A 42 6.59 6.72 -11.74
CA PHE A 42 6.32 8.14 -11.50
C PHE A 42 6.03 8.47 -10.04
N LEU A 43 6.13 7.51 -9.11
CA LEU A 43 5.81 7.75 -7.70
C LEU A 43 6.59 8.95 -7.11
N PRO A 44 7.92 9.08 -7.30
CA PRO A 44 8.66 10.23 -6.79
C PRO A 44 8.32 11.56 -7.48
N ASN A 45 7.66 11.53 -8.65
CA ASN A 45 7.22 12.75 -9.34
C ASN A 45 5.92 13.32 -8.73
N TYR A 46 5.10 12.48 -8.09
CA TYR A 46 3.86 12.92 -7.44
C TYR A 46 4.05 13.31 -5.99
N PHE A 47 4.97 12.64 -5.29
CA PHE A 47 5.14 12.82 -3.86
C PHE A 47 6.53 13.34 -3.53
N ARG A 48 6.56 14.36 -2.69
CA ARG A 48 7.79 14.87 -2.10
C ARG A 48 8.39 13.82 -1.16
N ARG A 49 9.66 14.02 -0.82
CA ARG A 49 10.34 13.23 0.21
C ARG A 49 9.49 13.21 1.49
N ALA A 50 9.31 12.03 2.07
CA ALA A 50 8.60 11.82 3.33
C ALA A 50 7.17 12.39 3.40
N GLN A 51 6.48 12.55 2.27
CA GLN A 51 5.11 13.07 2.24
C GLN A 51 4.08 12.05 2.73
N LEU A 52 4.29 10.76 2.49
CA LEU A 52 3.33 9.70 2.77
C LEU A 52 3.53 9.11 4.17
N SER A 53 2.42 8.81 4.84
CA SER A 53 2.41 8.06 6.10
C SER A 53 2.08 6.58 5.92
N LYS A 54 1.33 6.22 4.88
CA LYS A 54 0.89 4.85 4.59
C LYS A 54 0.86 4.61 3.08
N ILE A 55 1.29 3.43 2.64
CA ILE A 55 1.18 2.92 1.27
C ILE A 55 0.52 1.55 1.32
N PHE A 56 -0.43 1.27 0.42
CA PHE A 56 -1.13 -0.01 0.35
C PHE A 56 -0.89 -0.68 -1.00
N LEU A 57 -0.37 -1.91 -0.98
CA LEU A 57 -0.17 -2.79 -2.12
C LEU A 57 -1.11 -4.00 -1.97
N CYS A 58 -2.35 -3.84 -2.42
CA CYS A 58 -3.40 -4.84 -2.25
C CYS A 58 -3.54 -5.73 -3.49
N PHE A 59 -3.30 -7.03 -3.33
CA PHE A 59 -3.40 -8.06 -4.37
C PHE A 59 -2.68 -7.68 -5.68
N PRO A 60 -1.39 -7.28 -5.62
CA PRO A 60 -0.65 -6.97 -6.83
C PRO A 60 -0.53 -8.20 -7.73
N ASP A 61 -0.42 -7.97 -9.06
CA ASP A 61 -0.30 -9.07 -10.02
C ASP A 61 1.00 -9.86 -9.74
N PRO A 62 0.90 -11.19 -9.53
CA PRO A 62 2.05 -12.04 -9.19
C PRO A 62 3.03 -12.21 -10.35
N HIS A 63 2.62 -11.99 -11.60
CA HIS A 63 3.47 -12.13 -12.78
C HIS A 63 4.32 -13.41 -12.77
N PHE A 64 3.71 -14.57 -12.57
CA PHE A 64 4.34 -15.89 -12.34
C PHE A 64 5.46 -16.32 -13.32
N LYS A 65 5.52 -15.74 -14.52
CA LYS A 65 6.57 -16.07 -15.49
C LYS A 65 7.83 -15.27 -15.16
N GLN A 66 8.98 -15.92 -14.99
CA GLN A 66 10.27 -15.26 -14.70
C GLN A 66 10.55 -14.02 -15.57
N ARG A 67 10.30 -14.10 -16.89
CA ARG A 67 10.50 -12.96 -17.80
C ARG A 67 9.69 -11.70 -17.41
N LYS A 68 8.59 -11.88 -16.69
CA LYS A 68 7.66 -10.84 -16.25
C LYS A 68 7.93 -10.36 -14.81
N HIS A 69 8.92 -10.90 -14.11
CA HIS A 69 9.22 -10.46 -12.73
C HIS A 69 9.57 -8.96 -12.66
N LYS A 70 10.13 -8.37 -13.72
CA LYS A 70 10.37 -6.92 -13.84
C LYS A 70 9.11 -6.06 -13.78
N ALA A 71 7.93 -6.65 -13.95
CA ALA A 71 6.65 -5.97 -13.84
C ALA A 71 6.05 -6.08 -12.42
N ARG A 72 6.66 -6.85 -11.50
CA ARG A 72 6.20 -6.92 -10.11
C ARG A 72 6.41 -5.56 -9.46
N ILE A 73 5.41 -5.13 -8.69
CA ILE A 73 5.41 -3.83 -8.00
C ILE A 73 6.37 -3.78 -6.80
N VAL A 74 7.04 -4.89 -6.47
CA VAL A 74 8.05 -4.96 -5.41
C VAL A 74 9.36 -5.45 -5.98
N SER A 75 10.39 -4.62 -5.82
CA SER A 75 11.80 -4.86 -6.16
C SER A 75 12.69 -3.96 -5.30
N ALA A 76 14.00 -4.21 -5.23
CA ALA A 76 14.93 -3.39 -4.45
C ALA A 76 14.85 -1.90 -4.82
N GLN A 77 14.79 -1.58 -6.12
CA GLN A 77 14.68 -0.21 -6.61
C GLN A 77 13.37 0.45 -6.15
N LEU A 78 12.23 -0.22 -6.35
CA LEU A 78 10.93 0.33 -5.95
C LEU A 78 10.85 0.51 -4.44
N ASN A 79 11.50 -0.37 -3.67
CA ASN A 79 11.55 -0.25 -2.21
C ASN A 79 12.32 0.98 -1.75
N ALA A 80 13.39 1.37 -2.45
CA ALA A 80 14.07 2.64 -2.20
C ALA A 80 13.17 3.84 -2.55
N GLU A 81 12.39 3.76 -3.64
CA GLU A 81 11.43 4.81 -4.02
C GLU A 81 10.29 4.94 -2.99
N TYR A 82 9.75 3.82 -2.49
CA TYR A 82 8.78 3.80 -1.38
C TYR A 82 9.38 4.44 -0.14
N ALA A 83 10.65 4.15 0.16
CA ALA A 83 11.34 4.69 1.32
C ALA A 83 11.60 6.20 1.22
N TYR A 84 11.79 6.72 0.00
CA TYR A 84 11.96 8.14 -0.26
C TYR A 84 10.68 8.93 0.00
N VAL A 85 9.53 8.45 -0.49
CA VAL A 85 8.24 9.16 -0.35
C VAL A 85 7.58 8.93 1.00
N THR A 86 7.95 7.88 1.74
CA THR A 86 7.38 7.55 3.05
C THR A 86 8.18 8.18 4.18
N ARG A 87 7.50 8.83 5.13
CA ARG A 87 8.16 9.41 6.31
C ARG A 87 8.70 8.33 7.26
N PRO A 88 9.75 8.61 8.05
CA PRO A 88 10.12 7.75 9.18
C PRO A 88 8.90 7.40 10.06
N GLY A 89 8.78 6.14 10.45
CA GLY A 89 7.62 5.59 11.15
C GLY A 89 6.38 5.36 10.28
N GLY A 90 6.39 5.74 9.00
CA GLY A 90 5.33 5.39 8.04
C GLY A 90 5.36 3.91 7.66
N LEU A 91 4.26 3.43 7.06
CA LEU A 91 4.02 2.00 6.86
C LEU A 91 3.73 1.66 5.39
N VAL A 92 4.30 0.56 4.90
CA VAL A 92 3.92 -0.08 3.63
C VAL A 92 3.18 -1.37 3.94
N TYR A 93 1.91 -1.44 3.57
CA TYR A 93 1.03 -2.59 3.77
C TYR A 93 0.99 -3.42 2.48
N THR A 94 1.19 -4.73 2.60
CA THR A 94 1.07 -5.67 1.49
C THR A 94 0.09 -6.78 1.85
N ILE A 95 -0.74 -7.17 0.90
CA ILE A 95 -1.65 -8.32 1.01
C ILE A 95 -1.75 -9.04 -0.32
N THR A 96 -1.71 -10.38 -0.30
CA THR A 96 -1.91 -11.22 -1.49
C THR A 96 -2.47 -12.58 -1.09
N ASP A 97 -3.14 -13.26 -2.01
CA ASP A 97 -3.57 -14.65 -1.90
C ASP A 97 -2.53 -15.66 -2.46
N VAL A 98 -1.38 -15.16 -2.92
CA VAL A 98 -0.30 -15.96 -3.52
C VAL A 98 0.91 -15.99 -2.59
N GLU A 99 1.17 -17.15 -1.99
CA GLU A 99 2.28 -17.32 -1.03
C GLU A 99 3.65 -16.99 -1.65
N GLU A 100 3.93 -17.45 -2.87
CA GLU A 100 5.18 -17.16 -3.57
C GLU A 100 5.40 -15.65 -3.75
N LEU A 101 4.33 -14.90 -4.05
CA LEU A 101 4.41 -13.45 -4.17
C LEU A 101 4.63 -12.80 -2.80
N HIS A 102 3.99 -13.31 -1.75
CA HIS A 102 4.23 -12.84 -0.39
C HIS A 102 5.70 -13.00 0.01
N GLN A 103 6.26 -14.19 -0.20
CA GLN A 103 7.68 -14.47 0.07
C GLN A 103 8.59 -13.60 -0.79
N TRP A 104 8.27 -13.37 -2.06
CA TRP A 104 8.99 -12.45 -2.92
C TRP A 104 8.99 -11.03 -2.36
N MET A 105 7.84 -10.51 -1.94
CA MET A 105 7.74 -9.17 -1.38
C MET A 105 8.59 -9.06 -0.10
N ALA A 106 8.46 -10.02 0.82
CA ALA A 106 9.25 -10.06 2.04
C ALA A 106 10.76 -10.02 1.75
N LYS A 107 11.24 -10.89 0.87
CA LYS A 107 12.65 -10.96 0.45
C LYS A 107 13.21 -9.64 -0.10
N HIS A 108 12.41 -8.89 -0.84
CA HIS A 108 12.85 -7.62 -1.40
C HIS A 108 12.79 -6.45 -0.40
N PHE A 109 12.04 -6.58 0.70
CA PHE A 109 12.01 -5.57 1.77
C PHE A 109 13.02 -5.85 2.88
N GLU A 110 13.17 -7.10 3.31
CA GLU A 110 13.95 -7.49 4.50
C GLU A 110 14.98 -8.60 4.24
N GLY A 111 14.92 -9.25 3.07
CA GLY A 111 15.85 -10.31 2.67
C GLY A 111 17.07 -9.80 1.91
N GLU A 112 17.86 -10.74 1.38
CA GLU A 112 19.08 -10.44 0.63
C GLU A 112 18.80 -9.69 -0.68
N GLU A 113 17.66 -9.99 -1.31
CA GLU A 113 17.21 -9.37 -2.55
C GLU A 113 16.87 -7.87 -2.41
N ALA A 114 16.77 -7.36 -1.18
CA ALA A 114 16.61 -5.94 -0.89
C ALA A 114 17.89 -5.12 -1.12
N GLY A 115 19.08 -5.76 -1.06
CA GLY A 115 20.36 -5.04 -1.05
C GLY A 115 20.43 -4.03 0.10
N ASP A 116 20.88 -2.81 -0.20
CA ASP A 116 20.96 -1.72 0.79
C ASP A 116 19.58 -1.25 1.29
N ALA A 117 18.51 -1.52 0.55
CA ALA A 117 17.17 -1.08 0.93
C ALA A 117 16.65 -1.79 2.19
N LYS A 118 17.24 -2.92 2.60
CA LYS A 118 16.89 -3.60 3.87
C LYS A 118 17.12 -2.70 5.09
N GLU A 119 18.09 -1.78 5.02
CA GLU A 119 18.39 -0.85 6.11
C GLU A 119 17.35 0.28 6.22
N LEU A 120 16.38 0.34 5.30
CA LEU A 120 15.34 1.35 5.28
C LEU A 120 14.05 0.91 6.00
N TRP A 121 13.91 -0.38 6.30
CA TRP A 121 12.65 -0.97 6.75
C TRP A 121 12.81 -1.91 7.95
N ASP A 122 11.78 -1.96 8.79
CA ASP A 122 11.57 -2.99 9.82
C ASP A 122 10.28 -3.75 9.54
N ARG A 123 10.28 -5.07 9.72
CA ARG A 123 9.06 -5.87 9.70
C ARG A 123 8.20 -5.53 10.92
N VAL A 124 6.93 -5.25 10.71
CA VAL A 124 5.97 -5.11 11.80
C VAL A 124 5.59 -6.50 12.32
N LEU A 125 5.65 -6.68 13.64
CA LEU A 125 5.36 -7.94 14.32
C LEU A 125 3.87 -8.25 14.35
N GLN A 126 3.52 -9.54 14.46
CA GLN A 126 2.14 -10.01 14.38
C GLN A 126 1.20 -9.32 15.39
N ASP A 127 1.62 -9.17 16.65
CA ASP A 127 0.80 -8.54 17.70
C ASP A 127 0.41 -7.10 17.33
N GLU A 128 1.31 -6.35 16.68
CA GLU A 128 1.00 -5.00 16.20
C GLU A 128 0.04 -5.03 15.01
N LEU A 129 0.20 -6.00 14.09
CA LEU A 129 -0.70 -6.18 12.94
C LEU A 129 -2.13 -6.47 13.38
N ASP A 130 -2.30 -7.34 14.38
CA ASP A 130 -3.61 -7.76 14.88
C ASP A 130 -4.38 -6.59 15.49
N SER A 131 -3.67 -5.61 16.03
CA SER A 131 -4.23 -4.39 16.60
C SER A 131 -4.43 -3.25 15.58
N ASP A 132 -3.88 -3.34 14.36
CA ASP A 132 -3.94 -2.25 13.37
C ASP A 132 -5.27 -2.27 12.60
N PRO A 133 -6.13 -1.24 12.75
CA PRO A 133 -7.39 -1.16 12.01
C PRO A 133 -7.20 -1.12 10.50
N CYS A 134 -6.06 -0.62 9.99
CA CYS A 134 -5.76 -0.62 8.56
C CYS A 134 -5.55 -2.04 8.03
N VAL A 135 -4.91 -2.92 8.80
CA VAL A 135 -4.73 -4.34 8.44
C VAL A 135 -6.09 -5.01 8.35
N LYS A 136 -6.95 -4.81 9.35
CA LYS A 136 -8.32 -5.34 9.35
C LYS A 136 -9.09 -4.90 8.12
N ILE A 137 -9.21 -3.58 7.89
CA ILE A 137 -9.95 -3.01 6.75
C ILE A 137 -9.39 -3.53 5.42
N MET A 138 -8.07 -3.55 5.24
CA MET A 138 -7.43 -4.06 4.02
C MET A 138 -7.79 -5.53 3.78
N SER A 139 -7.82 -6.35 4.83
CA SER A 139 -8.09 -7.78 4.76
C SER A 139 -9.58 -8.13 4.58
N GLU A 140 -10.50 -7.20 4.82
CA GLU A 140 -11.94 -7.45 4.83
C GLU A 140 -12.70 -6.67 3.73
N GLU A 141 -12.30 -5.44 3.42
CA GLU A 141 -13.19 -4.50 2.70
C GLU A 141 -12.97 -4.40 1.20
N THR A 142 -11.81 -4.82 0.68
CA THR A 142 -11.56 -4.81 -0.77
C THR A 142 -12.34 -5.92 -1.48
N GLU A 143 -12.71 -5.69 -2.75
CA GLU A 143 -13.42 -6.69 -3.56
C GLU A 143 -12.61 -7.99 -3.68
N GLU A 144 -11.30 -7.90 -3.89
CA GLU A 144 -10.38 -9.02 -3.89
C GLU A 144 -10.33 -9.74 -2.53
N SER A 145 -10.23 -9.02 -1.40
CA SER A 145 -10.30 -9.62 -0.06
C SER A 145 -11.59 -10.41 0.17
N LYS A 146 -12.73 -9.84 -0.24
CA LYS A 146 -14.04 -10.51 -0.15
C LYS A 146 -14.11 -11.74 -1.05
N LYS A 147 -13.56 -11.66 -2.26
CA LYS A 147 -13.46 -12.80 -3.19
C LYS A 147 -12.62 -13.94 -2.63
N VAL A 148 -11.44 -13.66 -2.08
CA VAL A 148 -10.56 -14.68 -1.48
C VAL A 148 -11.27 -15.38 -0.33
N THR A 149 -11.95 -14.62 0.54
CA THR A 149 -12.75 -15.18 1.65
C THR A 149 -13.85 -16.11 1.16
N ARG A 150 -14.64 -15.69 0.17
CA ARG A 150 -15.72 -16.51 -0.41
C ARG A 150 -15.20 -17.82 -1.01
N ASN A 151 -13.98 -17.81 -1.53
CA ASN A 151 -13.35 -19.00 -2.11
C ASN A 151 -12.61 -19.85 -1.08
N GLY A 152 -12.64 -19.49 0.21
CA GLY A 152 -11.88 -20.19 1.26
C GLY A 152 -10.36 -20.07 1.11
N GLY A 153 -9.88 -19.05 0.39
CA GLY A 153 -8.45 -18.83 0.16
C GLY A 153 -7.77 -18.14 1.34
N THR A 154 -6.47 -18.40 1.49
CA THR A 154 -5.61 -17.74 2.49
C THR A 154 -5.19 -16.35 2.00
N LYS A 155 -5.06 -15.40 2.93
CA LYS A 155 -4.50 -14.07 2.67
C LYS A 155 -3.19 -13.95 3.44
N TYR A 156 -2.12 -13.62 2.74
CA TYR A 156 -0.79 -13.40 3.29
C TYR A 156 -0.54 -11.90 3.42
N ILE A 157 -0.24 -11.45 4.63
CA ILE A 157 -0.05 -10.03 4.96
C ILE A 157 1.39 -9.80 5.43
N ALA A 158 2.01 -8.74 4.94
CA ALA A 158 3.26 -8.21 5.48
C ALA A 158 3.20 -6.69 5.53
N VAL A 159 3.64 -6.10 6.64
CA VAL A 159 3.73 -4.65 6.79
C VAL A 159 5.15 -4.27 7.18
N PHE A 160 5.67 -3.22 6.55
CA PHE A 160 7.03 -2.73 6.73
C PHE A 160 7.01 -1.29 7.23
N ARG A 161 7.71 -1.02 8.33
CA ARG A 161 7.84 0.29 8.95
C ARG A 161 9.10 0.98 8.48
N ARG A 162 8.97 2.22 8.03
CA ARG A 162 10.09 3.04 7.57
C ARG A 162 10.99 3.41 8.75
N LYS A 163 12.26 2.99 8.70
CA LYS A 163 13.30 3.37 9.66
C LYS A 163 13.59 4.87 9.64
N VAL A 164 14.14 5.38 10.73
CA VAL A 164 14.71 6.73 10.79
C VAL A 164 15.92 6.80 9.84
N ASN A 165 16.14 7.93 9.19
CA ASN A 165 17.36 8.11 8.41
C ASN A 165 18.56 8.14 9.38
N PRO A 166 19.69 7.49 9.04
CA PRO A 166 20.88 7.61 9.86
C PRO A 166 21.31 9.08 9.95
N GLU A 167 21.88 9.46 11.09
CA GLU A 167 22.53 10.76 11.21
C GLU A 167 23.74 10.79 10.25
N TRP A 168 23.85 11.86 9.47
CA TRP A 168 25.05 12.07 8.67
C TRP A 168 26.18 12.47 9.62
N PRO A 169 27.34 11.77 9.63
CA PRO A 169 28.49 12.25 10.38
C PRO A 169 28.95 13.56 9.73
N GLY A 170 28.72 14.66 10.45
CA GLY A 170 29.16 16.01 10.06
C GLY A 170 30.68 16.16 10.05
#